data_AF-A0A420JAN2-F1
#
_entry.id   AF-A0A420JAN2-F1
#
_cell.length_a   1.000
_cell.length_b   1.000
_cell.length_c   1.000
_cell.angle_alpha   90.00
_cell.angle_beta   90.00
_cell.angle_gamma   90.00
#
_symmetry.space_group_name_H-M   'P 1'
#
loop_
_entity.id
_entity.type
_entity.pdbx_description
1 polymer ?
#
loop_
_entity_poly.entity_id
_entity_poly.type
_entity_poly.pdbx_seq_one_letter_code
_entity_poly.pdbx_strand_id
1 'polypeptide(L)'
;MRAVLFLSAALLAAAAPSSESFRSLSSRQINSAPISRPAKGLFDSSSNSKDVTPEKSDVQTPPKFVDQDHMIINAKEVTGAISNGSIPEKDVPSAVQNLFLAASPTATPVSVSDSMSKAKSAFEIQNASPTGNASEPNFMASALGLMMDGFVNDDVRNTVQNKDAVPVFANPPVPGDKSFYTMEGNAPFSVPEELLRSAIQIPPTFSWGQKQPVLMCPGTGATGFETFSTTVGKLLATTDFADPVYLIIPGRLMDDVQVNAEFVAYAIQYMNVMTNRNVAAVTWSQGSLDVQWALKYWPSTRKVVTDFIPLSPDFRGTKLAHLLCSAKTQRDMVACTPAVYQQTYNSRLISTLRRDGGDSAYVPTTTVYSQYDEVVQPQTGRGASGFIGDANGVGVSNNLLQEVCQGQEGAGGFLHEGVIYSATAYALIVDALTHDGPADIERVRGTCSQTTPAGVMDADVLQVEALMVVILFRLLTFTPKVTAEPAIKDYAA
;
A
#
# COMPACT_ATOMS: atom_id res chain seq x y z
N MET A 1 62.09 20.34 15.43
CA MET A 1 62.49 19.16 14.65
C MET A 1 62.13 17.89 15.41
N ARG A 2 61.02 17.25 15.07
CA ARG A 2 60.80 15.78 15.13
C ARG A 2 59.49 15.48 14.41
N ALA A 3 59.57 14.49 13.54
CA ALA A 3 58.69 14.28 12.41
C ALA A 3 57.39 13.56 12.77
N VAL A 4 56.36 13.91 12.01
CA VAL A 4 55.03 13.30 11.92
C VAL A 4 55.13 12.00 11.11
N LEU A 5 54.49 10.93 11.57
CA LEU A 5 54.28 9.70 10.81
C LEU A 5 52.82 9.25 10.99
N PHE A 6 52.11 9.28 9.86
CA PHE A 6 50.76 8.77 9.66
C PHE A 6 50.74 7.24 9.79
N LEU A 7 49.77 6.69 10.52
CA LEU A 7 49.30 5.32 10.33
C LEU A 7 47.79 5.32 10.08
N SER A 8 47.44 5.03 8.83
CA SER A 8 46.12 4.69 8.32
C SER A 8 45.72 3.29 8.78
N ALA A 9 44.59 3.18 9.48
CA ALA A 9 43.93 1.92 9.80
C ALA A 9 42.85 1.62 8.75
N ALA A 10 42.98 0.49 8.08
CA ALA A 10 42.03 0.01 7.08
C ALA A 10 40.74 -0.51 7.73
N LEU A 11 39.60 0.03 7.31
CA LEU A 11 38.28 -0.56 7.54
C LEU A 11 38.13 -1.77 6.62
N LEU A 12 37.92 -2.97 7.20
CA LEU A 12 37.32 -4.08 6.47
C LEU A 12 35.81 -3.81 6.35
N ALA A 13 35.36 -3.51 5.13
CA ALA A 13 33.96 -3.57 4.75
C ALA A 13 33.55 -5.04 4.61
N ALA A 14 32.60 -5.49 5.44
CA ALA A 14 31.90 -6.75 5.22
C ALA A 14 30.93 -6.56 4.04
N ALA A 15 31.23 -7.20 2.92
CA ALA A 15 30.36 -7.24 1.75
C ALA A 15 29.09 -8.05 2.06
N ALA A 16 27.92 -7.49 1.76
CA ALA A 16 26.66 -8.21 1.71
C ALA A 16 26.69 -9.22 0.54
N PRO A 17 26.23 -10.47 0.72
CA PRO A 17 26.24 -11.45 -0.36
C PRO A 17 25.13 -11.16 -1.39
N SER A 18 25.51 -11.24 -2.66
CA SER A 18 24.66 -11.11 -3.84
C SER A 18 23.69 -12.29 -3.98
N SER A 19 22.55 -12.01 -4.63
CA SER A 19 21.33 -12.82 -4.77
C SER A 19 21.42 -14.04 -5.71
N GLU A 20 22.59 -14.65 -5.92
CA GLU A 20 22.76 -15.71 -6.93
C GLU A 20 22.69 -17.15 -6.44
N SER A 21 22.35 -17.41 -5.17
CA SER A 21 22.45 -18.76 -4.58
C SER A 21 21.12 -19.44 -4.23
N PHE A 22 20.07 -19.29 -5.05
CA PHE A 22 18.87 -20.14 -4.93
C PHE A 22 18.28 -20.50 -6.31
N ARG A 23 19.02 -21.30 -7.08
CA ARG A 23 18.48 -22.02 -8.24
C ARG A 23 18.94 -23.48 -8.24
N SER A 24 18.18 -24.34 -7.57
CA SER A 24 17.87 -25.68 -8.05
C SER A 24 16.89 -26.34 -7.10
N LEU A 25 15.74 -26.78 -7.60
CA LEU A 25 15.30 -28.18 -7.55
C LEU A 25 13.92 -28.30 -8.21
N SER A 26 13.86 -29.22 -9.17
CA SER A 26 12.77 -29.47 -10.12
C SER A 26 11.60 -30.26 -9.54
N SER A 27 10.41 -30.12 -10.14
CA SER A 27 9.52 -31.21 -10.64
C SER A 27 8.12 -30.61 -10.90
N ARG A 28 7.27 -31.02 -11.85
CA ARG A 28 7.25 -32.03 -12.91
C ARG A 28 6.12 -31.59 -13.87
N GLN A 29 6.37 -31.59 -15.18
CA GLN A 29 5.34 -31.41 -16.20
C GLN A 29 4.48 -32.67 -16.35
N ILE A 30 3.16 -32.49 -16.48
CA ILE A 30 2.25 -33.50 -17.04
C ILE A 30 1.58 -32.86 -18.26
N ASN A 31 1.79 -33.47 -19.43
CA ASN A 31 1.16 -33.14 -20.71
C ASN A 31 0.37 -34.36 -21.17
N SER A 32 -0.91 -34.20 -21.53
CA SER A 32 -1.54 -35.05 -22.56
C SER A 32 -2.81 -34.40 -23.16
N ALA A 33 -2.59 -33.79 -24.32
CA ALA A 33 -3.31 -33.85 -25.61
C ALA A 33 -4.86 -33.63 -25.75
N PRO A 34 -5.30 -32.98 -26.86
CA PRO A 34 -6.69 -32.61 -27.13
C PRO A 34 -7.44 -33.64 -27.99
N ILE A 35 -8.77 -33.67 -27.88
CA ILE A 35 -9.64 -34.40 -28.82
C ILE A 35 -10.47 -33.38 -29.62
N SER A 36 -10.39 -33.53 -30.94
CA SER A 36 -11.15 -32.81 -31.95
C SER A 36 -12.27 -33.69 -32.50
N ARG A 37 -13.43 -33.10 -32.84
CA ARG A 37 -14.03 -33.10 -34.20
C ARG A 37 -15.41 -32.43 -34.24
N PRO A 38 -15.84 -31.94 -35.43
CA PRO A 38 -16.91 -30.95 -35.58
C PRO A 38 -18.26 -31.59 -35.97
N ALA A 39 -19.36 -30.86 -35.76
CA ALA A 39 -20.64 -31.13 -36.40
C ALA A 39 -21.22 -29.85 -37.01
N LYS A 40 -21.36 -29.87 -38.34
CA LYS A 40 -22.13 -28.91 -39.15
C LYS A 40 -23.61 -29.26 -39.06
N GLY A 41 -24.47 -28.24 -38.99
CA GLY A 41 -25.90 -28.33 -39.28
C GLY A 41 -26.48 -26.94 -39.53
N LEU A 42 -26.76 -26.63 -40.80
CA LEU A 42 -27.53 -25.45 -41.24
C LEU A 42 -29.02 -25.66 -40.97
N PHE A 43 -29.77 -24.60 -40.62
CA PHE A 43 -30.89 -24.03 -41.41
C PHE A 43 -31.54 -22.81 -40.71
N ASP A 44 -31.26 -21.65 -41.28
CA ASP A 44 -32.07 -20.44 -41.58
C ASP A 44 -33.43 -20.17 -40.88
N SER A 45 -33.61 -18.96 -40.31
CA SER A 45 -34.50 -17.92 -40.86
C SER A 45 -34.53 -16.62 -40.04
N SER A 46 -34.39 -15.52 -40.79
CA SER A 46 -34.45 -14.08 -40.53
C SER A 46 -35.29 -13.50 -39.37
N SER A 47 -34.72 -12.51 -38.67
CA SER A 47 -35.35 -11.19 -38.49
C SER A 47 -34.30 -10.10 -38.17
N ASN A 48 -34.33 -9.02 -38.94
CA ASN A 48 -33.47 -7.84 -38.84
C ASN A 48 -33.41 -7.24 -37.41
N SER A 49 -32.24 -7.30 -36.79
CA SER A 49 -31.70 -6.22 -35.95
C SER A 49 -30.30 -5.92 -36.44
N LYS A 50 -29.97 -4.64 -36.61
CA LYS A 50 -28.60 -4.20 -36.88
C LYS A 50 -27.76 -4.53 -35.64
N ASP A 51 -27.21 -5.74 -35.58
CA ASP A 51 -26.09 -6.07 -34.73
C ASP A 51 -24.89 -5.28 -35.25
N VAL A 52 -24.61 -4.17 -34.55
CA VAL A 52 -23.28 -3.60 -34.57
C VAL A 52 -22.42 -4.57 -33.79
N THR A 53 -21.79 -5.52 -34.48
CA THR A 53 -20.62 -6.21 -33.95
C THR A 53 -19.64 -5.14 -33.47
N PRO A 54 -19.16 -5.17 -32.21
CA PRO A 54 -18.11 -4.27 -31.81
C PRO A 54 -16.90 -4.57 -32.70
N GLU A 55 -16.50 -3.59 -33.51
CA GLU A 55 -15.18 -3.60 -34.14
C GLU A 55 -14.18 -3.91 -33.02
N LYS A 56 -13.41 -4.99 -33.17
CA LYS A 56 -12.22 -5.19 -32.36
C LYS A 56 -11.35 -3.96 -32.60
N SER A 57 -11.36 -3.01 -31.68
CA SER A 57 -10.33 -1.99 -31.67
C SER A 57 -9.04 -2.72 -31.34
N ASP A 58 -8.18 -2.91 -32.34
CA ASP A 58 -6.76 -3.19 -32.11
C ASP A 58 -6.18 -1.94 -31.44
N VAL A 59 -6.39 -1.81 -30.12
CA VAL A 59 -5.70 -0.79 -29.32
C VAL A 59 -4.24 -1.20 -29.28
N GLN A 60 -3.48 -0.69 -30.24
CA GLN A 60 -2.09 -1.05 -30.42
C GLN A 60 -1.21 -0.03 -29.69
N THR A 61 -0.72 -0.42 -28.52
CA THR A 61 0.27 0.36 -27.79
C THR A 61 1.54 0.51 -28.64
N PRO A 62 2.08 1.73 -28.84
CA PRO A 62 3.35 1.92 -29.53
C PRO A 62 4.49 1.30 -28.71
N PRO A 63 5.62 0.92 -29.34
CA PRO A 63 6.76 0.36 -28.62
C PRO A 63 7.40 1.35 -27.64
N LYS A 64 7.19 2.67 -27.83
CA LYS A 64 7.70 3.74 -26.98
C LYS A 64 6.84 5.01 -27.14
N PHE A 65 6.62 5.76 -26.07
CA PHE A 65 6.05 7.11 -26.16
C PHE A 65 7.07 8.14 -26.63
N VAL A 66 6.60 9.14 -27.38
CA VAL A 66 7.45 10.20 -27.95
C VAL A 66 7.58 11.37 -26.97
N ASP A 67 6.47 11.69 -26.30
CA ASP A 67 6.32 12.77 -25.32
C ASP A 67 5.13 12.45 -24.39
N GLN A 68 4.87 13.33 -23.41
CA GLN A 68 3.78 13.16 -22.45
C GLN A 68 2.40 13.19 -23.11
N ASP A 69 2.18 14.01 -24.14
CA ASP A 69 0.89 14.10 -24.83
C ASP A 69 0.57 12.77 -25.54
N HIS A 70 1.57 12.19 -26.22
CA HIS A 70 1.44 10.89 -26.86
C HIS A 70 1.17 9.78 -25.83
N MET A 71 1.80 9.82 -24.66
CA MET A 71 1.51 8.90 -23.56
C MET A 71 0.07 9.04 -23.06
N ILE A 72 -0.40 10.27 -22.82
CA ILE A 72 -1.74 10.55 -22.30
C ILE A 72 -2.83 10.04 -23.25
N ILE A 73 -2.65 10.24 -24.56
CA ILE A 73 -3.58 9.75 -25.58
C ILE A 73 -3.69 8.21 -25.51
N ASN A 74 -2.55 7.50 -25.50
CA ASN A 74 -2.54 6.04 -25.41
C ASN A 74 -3.11 5.52 -24.09
N ALA A 75 -2.79 6.17 -22.97
CA ALA A 75 -3.35 5.83 -21.67
C ALA A 75 -4.87 5.95 -21.65
N LYS A 76 -5.40 7.01 -22.26
CA LYS A 76 -6.84 7.25 -22.40
C LYS A 76 -7.49 6.19 -23.30
N GLU A 77 -6.88 5.85 -24.43
CA GLU A 77 -7.38 4.82 -25.34
C GLU A 77 -7.45 3.44 -24.66
N VAL A 78 -6.36 3.01 -24.00
CA VAL A 78 -6.33 1.73 -23.27
C VAL A 78 -7.35 1.74 -22.14
N THR A 79 -7.41 2.79 -21.32
CA THR A 79 -8.36 2.83 -20.20
C THR A 79 -9.81 2.86 -20.67
N GLY A 80 -10.09 3.57 -21.76
CA GLY A 80 -11.41 3.60 -22.41
C GLY A 80 -11.80 2.23 -22.96
N ALA A 81 -10.86 1.51 -23.59
CA ALA A 81 -11.07 0.19 -24.15
C ALA A 81 -11.24 -0.92 -23.09
N ILE A 82 -10.60 -0.77 -21.92
CA ILE A 82 -10.88 -1.60 -20.75
C ILE A 82 -12.31 -1.31 -20.27
N SER A 83 -12.66 -0.03 -20.09
CA SER A 83 -13.93 0.40 -19.50
C SER A 83 -15.16 0.06 -20.36
N ASN A 84 -15.02 0.01 -21.69
CA ASN A 84 -16.11 -0.34 -22.60
C ASN A 84 -16.12 -1.83 -23.00
N GLY A 85 -15.18 -2.64 -22.50
CA GLY A 85 -15.07 -4.06 -22.77
C GLY A 85 -14.45 -4.44 -24.12
N SER A 86 -13.91 -3.47 -24.88
CA SER A 86 -13.17 -3.73 -26.12
C SER A 86 -11.92 -4.58 -25.88
N ILE A 87 -11.25 -4.41 -24.73
CA ILE A 87 -10.18 -5.31 -24.27
C ILE A 87 -10.82 -6.35 -23.33
N PRO A 88 -10.81 -7.66 -23.68
CA PRO A 88 -11.31 -8.69 -22.79
C PRO A 88 -10.56 -8.72 -21.46
N GLU A 89 -11.24 -8.99 -20.35
CA GLU A 89 -10.65 -8.98 -18.99
C GLU A 89 -9.35 -9.79 -18.89
N LYS A 90 -9.31 -10.97 -19.52
CA LYS A 90 -8.12 -11.84 -19.56
C LYS A 90 -6.90 -11.21 -20.25
N ASP A 91 -7.11 -10.25 -21.15
CA ASP A 91 -6.09 -9.61 -21.97
C ASP A 91 -5.66 -8.24 -21.38
N VAL A 92 -6.42 -7.71 -20.40
CA VAL A 92 -6.11 -6.46 -19.68
C VAL A 92 -4.70 -6.47 -19.09
N PRO A 93 -4.24 -7.53 -18.38
CA PRO A 93 -2.89 -7.51 -17.81
C PRO A 93 -1.79 -7.30 -18.85
N SER A 94 -1.91 -7.93 -20.02
CA SER A 94 -0.93 -7.79 -21.11
C SER A 94 -1.01 -6.41 -21.77
N ALA A 95 -2.20 -5.87 -21.97
CA ALA A 95 -2.37 -4.52 -22.52
C ALA A 95 -1.76 -3.44 -21.61
N VAL A 96 -2.00 -3.54 -20.30
CA VAL A 96 -1.41 -2.64 -19.29
C VAL A 96 0.11 -2.80 -19.23
N GLN A 97 0.61 -4.05 -19.24
CA GLN A 97 2.05 -4.30 -19.27
C GLN A 97 2.73 -3.67 -20.49
N ASN A 98 2.15 -3.82 -21.68
CA ASN A 98 2.69 -3.19 -22.89
C ASN A 98 2.71 -1.65 -22.78
N LEU A 99 1.67 -1.06 -22.19
CA LEU A 99 1.58 0.38 -21.96
C LEU A 99 2.67 0.88 -21.00
N PHE A 100 2.92 0.18 -19.89
CA PHE A 100 3.99 0.52 -18.95
C PHE A 100 5.38 0.32 -19.56
N LEU A 101 5.57 -0.73 -20.38
CA LEU A 101 6.85 -0.97 -21.07
C LEU A 101 7.16 0.07 -22.16
N ALA A 102 6.15 0.76 -22.70
CA ALA A 102 6.33 1.87 -23.64
C ALA A 102 6.78 3.18 -22.96
N ALA A 103 6.60 3.30 -21.64
CA ALA A 103 7.05 4.48 -20.88
C ALA A 103 8.56 4.43 -20.67
N SER A 104 9.25 5.46 -21.16
CA SER A 104 10.68 5.68 -20.93
C SER A 104 10.90 7.02 -20.23
N PRO A 105 11.81 7.09 -19.25
CA PRO A 105 12.20 8.36 -18.64
C PRO A 105 12.63 9.39 -19.66
N THR A 106 12.14 10.61 -19.47
CA THR A 106 12.53 11.82 -20.20
C THR A 106 13.21 12.84 -19.28
N ALA A 107 13.08 12.64 -17.97
CA ALA A 107 13.74 13.40 -16.91
C ALA A 107 14.21 12.46 -15.77
N THR A 108 14.96 13.01 -14.83
CA THR A 108 15.29 12.36 -13.55
C THR A 108 15.12 13.39 -12.45
N PRO A 109 14.40 13.07 -11.35
CA PRO A 109 14.26 14.00 -10.24
C PRO A 109 15.62 14.31 -9.59
N VAL A 110 15.88 15.58 -9.29
CA VAL A 110 17.21 16.03 -8.82
C VAL A 110 17.27 16.43 -7.35
N SER A 111 16.13 16.46 -6.66
CA SER A 111 16.02 16.78 -5.23
C SER A 111 14.68 16.30 -4.67
N VAL A 112 14.51 16.29 -3.36
CA VAL A 112 13.20 16.09 -2.70
C VAL A 112 12.13 17.02 -3.27
N SER A 113 12.39 18.32 -3.33
CA SER A 113 11.40 19.32 -3.79
C SER A 113 11.00 19.11 -5.25
N ASP A 114 11.98 18.80 -6.12
CA ASP A 114 11.73 18.46 -7.52
C ASP A 114 10.92 17.16 -7.64
N SER A 115 11.23 16.15 -6.81
CA SER A 115 10.50 14.88 -6.77
C SER A 115 9.03 15.11 -6.40
N MET A 116 8.76 15.81 -5.29
CA MET A 116 7.40 16.11 -4.85
C MET A 116 6.63 16.91 -5.91
N SER A 117 7.27 17.90 -6.53
CA SER A 117 6.65 18.73 -7.57
C SER A 117 6.27 17.92 -8.81
N LYS A 118 7.17 17.05 -9.28
CA LYS A 118 6.92 16.17 -10.43
C LYS A 118 5.85 15.14 -10.14
N ALA A 119 5.89 14.50 -8.96
CA ALA A 119 4.89 13.54 -8.56
C ALA A 119 3.50 14.18 -8.51
N LYS A 120 3.38 15.33 -7.84
CA LYS A 120 2.13 16.10 -7.81
C LYS A 120 1.63 16.43 -9.22
N SER A 121 2.52 16.89 -10.10
CA SER A 121 2.17 17.21 -11.49
C SER A 121 1.61 15.99 -12.25
N ALA A 122 2.12 14.79 -12.00
CA ALA A 122 1.62 13.56 -12.62
C ALA A 122 0.17 13.23 -12.19
N PHE A 123 -0.23 13.59 -10.97
CA PHE A 123 -1.61 13.39 -10.47
C PHE A 123 -2.57 14.53 -10.81
N GLU A 124 -2.07 15.65 -11.36
CA GLU A 124 -2.89 16.74 -11.91
C GLU A 124 -3.36 16.47 -13.36
N ILE A 125 -3.02 15.31 -13.94
CA ILE A 125 -3.48 14.86 -15.27
C ILE A 125 -4.97 14.46 -15.22
N GLN A 126 -5.86 15.47 -15.23
CA GLN A 126 -7.31 15.29 -15.04
C GLN A 126 -8.13 15.26 -16.35
N ASN A 127 -7.66 15.92 -17.41
CA ASN A 127 -8.35 16.00 -18.72
C ASN A 127 -8.47 14.65 -19.45
N ALA A 128 -7.86 13.59 -18.89
CA ALA A 128 -7.86 12.24 -19.43
C ALA A 128 -8.67 11.25 -18.59
N SER A 129 -9.44 11.70 -17.59
CA SER A 129 -10.20 10.80 -16.72
C SER A 129 -11.07 9.82 -17.54
N PRO A 130 -11.01 8.50 -17.24
CA PRO A 130 -11.85 7.52 -17.91
C PRO A 130 -13.35 7.69 -17.61
N THR A 131 -13.71 8.41 -16.55
CA THR A 131 -15.12 8.75 -16.25
C THR A 131 -15.65 9.90 -17.12
N GLY A 132 -14.76 10.63 -17.81
CA GLY A 132 -15.08 11.85 -18.54
C GLY A 132 -15.22 13.10 -17.65
N ASN A 133 -15.01 12.98 -16.33
CA ASN A 133 -14.96 14.11 -15.42
C ASN A 133 -13.58 14.79 -15.48
N ALA A 134 -13.52 16.02 -15.98
CA ALA A 134 -12.28 16.78 -16.16
C ALA A 134 -11.59 17.20 -14.86
N SER A 135 -12.18 16.92 -13.69
CA SER A 135 -11.58 17.21 -12.37
C SER A 135 -11.08 15.96 -11.64
N GLU A 136 -11.27 14.76 -12.21
CA GLU A 136 -10.78 13.51 -11.63
C GLU A 136 -9.43 13.12 -12.25
N PRO A 137 -8.48 12.59 -11.47
CA PRO A 137 -7.22 12.11 -12.02
C PRO A 137 -7.42 10.86 -12.87
N ASN A 138 -6.57 10.68 -13.89
CA ASN A 138 -6.42 9.40 -14.55
C ASN A 138 -5.21 8.65 -13.94
N PHE A 139 -5.47 7.73 -13.00
CA PHE A 139 -4.41 6.98 -12.32
C PHE A 139 -3.49 6.19 -13.27
N MET A 140 -3.98 5.71 -14.42
CA MET A 140 -3.12 5.10 -15.45
C MET A 140 -2.14 6.13 -16.02
N ALA A 141 -2.65 7.28 -16.44
CA ALA A 141 -1.81 8.35 -16.98
C ALA A 141 -0.86 8.93 -15.93
N SER A 142 -1.28 9.01 -14.66
CA SER A 142 -0.43 9.44 -13.54
C SER A 142 0.74 8.49 -13.32
N ALA A 143 0.50 7.16 -13.28
CA ALA A 143 1.57 6.18 -13.17
C ALA A 143 2.58 6.29 -14.32
N LEU A 144 2.10 6.44 -15.55
CA LEU A 144 2.96 6.60 -16.73
C LEU A 144 3.68 7.97 -16.72
N GLY A 145 3.02 9.02 -16.24
CA GLY A 145 3.61 10.35 -16.04
C GLY A 145 4.79 10.29 -15.09
N LEU A 146 4.62 9.64 -13.93
CA LEU A 146 5.70 9.34 -12.99
C LEU A 146 6.86 8.59 -13.68
N MET A 147 6.57 7.55 -14.46
CA MET A 147 7.62 6.84 -15.20
C MET A 147 8.36 7.74 -16.20
N MET A 148 7.64 8.60 -16.92
CA MET A 148 8.22 9.57 -17.85
C MET A 148 9.04 10.65 -17.15
N ASP A 149 8.67 11.02 -15.93
CA ASP A 149 9.40 11.98 -15.07
C ASP A 149 10.61 11.36 -14.36
N GLY A 150 10.84 10.06 -14.50
CA GLY A 150 12.03 9.37 -14.00
C GLY A 150 11.82 8.58 -12.71
N PHE A 151 10.58 8.41 -12.24
CA PHE A 151 10.23 7.55 -11.10
C PHE A 151 10.19 6.06 -11.48
N VAL A 152 11.23 5.61 -12.17
CA VAL A 152 11.39 4.21 -12.59
C VAL A 152 12.86 3.83 -12.44
N ASN A 153 13.09 2.79 -11.65
CA ASN A 153 14.38 2.13 -11.52
C ASN A 153 14.30 0.71 -12.08
N ASP A 154 15.37 -0.06 -11.96
CA ASP A 154 15.40 -1.44 -12.45
C ASP A 154 14.43 -2.35 -11.70
N ASP A 155 14.16 -2.10 -10.41
CA ASP A 155 13.17 -2.87 -9.63
C ASP A 155 11.74 -2.62 -10.12
N VAL A 156 11.39 -1.37 -10.45
CA VAL A 156 10.10 -1.01 -11.07
C VAL A 156 9.98 -1.71 -12.43
N ARG A 157 11.01 -1.63 -13.28
CA ARG A 157 11.01 -2.33 -14.58
C ARG A 157 10.91 -3.84 -14.43
N ASN A 158 11.65 -4.43 -13.49
CA ASN A 158 11.59 -5.85 -13.18
C ASN A 158 10.20 -6.25 -12.71
N THR A 159 9.55 -5.46 -11.87
CA THR A 159 8.17 -5.71 -11.42
C THR A 159 7.16 -5.63 -12.57
N VAL A 160 7.34 -4.69 -13.49
CA VAL A 160 6.50 -4.59 -14.70
C VAL A 160 6.71 -5.79 -15.61
N GLN A 161 7.95 -6.28 -15.76
CA GLN A 161 8.29 -7.40 -16.63
C GLN A 161 7.95 -8.77 -16.01
N ASN A 162 8.21 -8.92 -14.71
CA ASN A 162 8.14 -10.16 -13.96
C ASN A 162 7.21 -9.98 -12.76
N LYS A 163 6.17 -10.81 -12.68
CA LYS A 163 5.28 -10.84 -11.52
C LYS A 163 5.93 -11.64 -10.39
N ASP A 164 6.75 -10.99 -9.59
CA ASP A 164 7.43 -11.65 -8.48
C ASP A 164 6.45 -12.14 -7.41
N ALA A 165 6.66 -13.38 -6.99
CA ALA A 165 5.94 -13.98 -5.88
C ALA A 165 6.16 -13.17 -4.60
N VAL A 166 5.13 -13.12 -3.76
CA VAL A 166 5.26 -12.54 -2.42
C VAL A 166 6.15 -13.49 -1.60
N PRO A 167 7.26 -13.01 -1.00
CA PRO A 167 8.14 -13.88 -0.22
C PRO A 167 7.45 -14.36 1.05
N VAL A 168 7.84 -15.55 1.51
CA VAL A 168 7.36 -16.17 2.75
C VAL A 168 8.54 -16.43 3.69
N PHE A 169 8.29 -16.35 5.00
CA PHE A 169 9.34 -16.37 6.02
C PHE A 169 9.18 -17.55 6.98
N ALA A 170 10.29 -18.22 7.28
CA ALA A 170 10.33 -19.34 8.20
C ALA A 170 10.53 -18.86 9.65
N ASN A 171 9.45 -18.45 10.31
CA ASN A 171 9.48 -18.04 11.71
C ASN A 171 9.16 -19.22 12.66
N PRO A 172 9.74 -19.24 13.88
CA PRO A 172 9.47 -20.29 14.87
C PRO A 172 7.99 -20.33 15.28
N PRO A 173 7.40 -21.52 15.49
CA PRO A 173 6.01 -21.63 15.91
C PRO A 173 5.77 -21.05 17.30
N VAL A 174 4.52 -20.65 17.55
CA VAL A 174 4.09 -20.22 18.87
C VAL A 174 4.20 -21.42 19.84
N PRO A 175 4.80 -21.25 21.03
CA PRO A 175 4.81 -22.28 22.06
C PRO A 175 3.38 -22.75 22.39
N GLY A 176 3.17 -24.07 22.48
CA GLY A 176 1.83 -24.65 22.63
C GLY A 176 1.08 -24.24 23.91
N ASP A 177 1.80 -23.76 24.92
CA ASP A 177 1.27 -23.22 26.17
C ASP A 177 0.82 -21.75 26.08
N LYS A 178 1.14 -21.04 24.97
CA LYS A 178 0.85 -19.61 24.77
C LYS A 178 -0.18 -19.34 23.67
N SER A 179 -1.26 -20.12 23.65
CA SER A 179 -2.31 -20.00 22.63
C SER A 179 -3.14 -18.72 22.79
N PHE A 180 -3.30 -17.99 21.68
CA PHE A 180 -4.19 -16.83 21.57
C PHE A 180 -5.28 -16.99 20.49
N TYR A 181 -5.30 -18.15 19.82
CA TYR A 181 -6.26 -18.47 18.76
C TYR A 181 -7.69 -18.67 19.26
N THR A 182 -7.83 -19.09 20.52
CA THR A 182 -9.12 -19.47 21.12
C THR A 182 -9.48 -18.56 22.31
N MET A 183 -8.89 -17.36 22.39
CA MET A 183 -9.27 -16.41 23.43
C MET A 183 -10.75 -16.04 23.27
N GLU A 184 -11.51 -16.12 24.36
CA GLU A 184 -12.92 -15.74 24.37
C GLU A 184 -13.10 -14.30 23.90
N GLY A 185 -14.05 -14.09 22.98
CA GLY A 185 -14.36 -12.79 22.39
C GLY A 185 -13.55 -12.42 21.14
N ASN A 186 -12.49 -13.16 20.80
CA ASN A 186 -11.83 -12.99 19.51
C ASN A 186 -12.63 -13.63 18.38
N ALA A 187 -12.60 -13.01 17.20
CA ALA A 187 -13.06 -13.61 15.97
C ALA A 187 -12.21 -14.85 15.61
N PRO A 188 -12.80 -15.84 14.91
CA PRO A 188 -12.05 -16.99 14.43
C PRO A 188 -11.10 -16.60 13.30
N PHE A 189 -9.91 -17.19 13.29
CA PHE A 189 -9.02 -17.16 12.13
C PHE A 189 -9.53 -18.15 11.07
N SER A 190 -9.65 -17.69 9.82
CA SER A 190 -9.91 -18.52 8.65
C SER A 190 -8.63 -18.96 7.94
N VAL A 191 -7.53 -18.23 8.13
CA VAL A 191 -6.22 -18.54 7.58
C VAL A 191 -5.46 -19.49 8.52
N PRO A 192 -4.83 -20.57 8.01
CA PRO A 192 -3.94 -21.41 8.81
C PRO A 192 -2.78 -20.64 9.45
N GLU A 193 -2.41 -20.99 10.69
CA GLU A 193 -1.28 -20.38 11.43
C GLU A 193 -0.01 -20.28 10.59
N GLU A 194 0.35 -21.36 9.88
CA GLU A 194 1.60 -21.40 9.11
C GLU A 194 1.65 -20.26 8.08
N LEU A 195 0.53 -20.00 7.39
CA LEU A 195 0.42 -18.92 6.42
C LEU A 195 0.46 -17.55 7.11
N LEU A 196 -0.31 -17.37 8.19
CA LEU A 196 -0.30 -16.14 8.99
C LEU A 196 1.10 -15.78 9.48
N ARG A 197 1.82 -16.77 10.02
CA ARG A 197 3.19 -16.63 10.53
C ARG A 197 4.21 -16.38 9.44
N SER A 198 4.01 -16.97 8.26
CA SER A 198 4.93 -16.82 7.13
C SER A 198 4.92 -15.42 6.51
N ALA A 199 3.93 -14.59 6.81
CA ALA A 199 3.84 -13.21 6.34
C ALA A 199 4.67 -12.21 7.18
N ILE A 200 5.31 -12.65 8.25
CA ILE A 200 6.04 -11.76 9.17
C ILE A 200 7.52 -11.76 8.81
N GLN A 201 8.02 -10.65 8.26
CA GLN A 201 9.46 -10.49 8.01
C GLN A 201 10.14 -9.89 9.24
N ILE A 202 10.86 -10.75 9.97
CA ILE A 202 11.67 -10.36 11.12
C ILE A 202 13.11 -10.11 10.64
N PRO A 203 13.64 -8.87 10.76
CA PRO A 203 15.02 -8.59 10.35
C PRO A 203 16.04 -9.42 11.15
N PRO A 204 17.19 -9.81 10.56
CA PRO A 204 18.26 -10.49 11.29
C PRO A 204 18.80 -9.70 12.50
N THR A 205 18.65 -8.38 12.48
CA THR A 205 19.08 -7.46 13.55
C THR A 205 18.05 -7.29 14.67
N PHE A 206 16.87 -7.94 14.56
CA PHE A 206 15.81 -7.86 15.54
C PHE A 206 16.29 -8.38 16.91
N SER A 207 16.03 -7.62 17.98
CA SER A 207 16.66 -7.88 19.29
C SER A 207 15.89 -8.86 20.19
N TRP A 208 14.74 -9.36 19.73
CA TRP A 208 13.92 -10.34 20.46
C TRP A 208 13.55 -9.89 21.89
N GLY A 209 12.96 -8.70 22.00
CA GLY A 209 12.41 -8.19 23.26
C GLY A 209 13.35 -7.32 24.08
N GLN A 210 14.54 -6.95 23.58
CA GLN A 210 15.33 -5.86 24.19
C GLN A 210 14.74 -4.49 23.85
N LYS A 211 14.19 -4.34 22.64
CA LYS A 211 13.45 -3.16 22.17
C LYS A 211 11.99 -3.50 21.91
N GLN A 212 11.15 -2.47 21.81
CA GLN A 212 9.73 -2.65 21.50
C GLN A 212 9.58 -3.13 20.05
N PRO A 213 8.87 -4.24 19.78
CA PRO A 213 8.51 -4.60 18.42
C PRO A 213 7.58 -3.54 17.82
N VAL A 214 7.93 -3.01 16.65
CA VAL A 214 7.09 -2.07 15.89
C VAL A 214 6.64 -2.75 14.60
N LEU A 215 5.37 -3.13 14.56
CA LEU A 215 4.72 -3.78 13.43
C LEU A 215 4.47 -2.75 12.31
N MET A 216 5.10 -2.97 11.17
CA MET A 216 5.03 -2.10 9.98
C MET A 216 4.02 -2.68 8.99
N CYS A 217 2.78 -2.18 9.01
CA CYS A 217 1.69 -2.66 8.14
C CYS A 217 1.57 -1.80 6.87
N PRO A 218 1.68 -2.40 5.67
CA PRO A 218 1.70 -1.64 4.42
C PRO A 218 0.34 -1.12 3.99
N GLY A 219 0.34 -0.42 2.86
CA GLY A 219 -0.86 -0.03 2.13
C GLY A 219 -1.23 -0.98 0.99
N THR A 220 -2.37 -0.71 0.36
CA THR A 220 -2.89 -1.48 -0.79
C THR A 220 -1.83 -1.62 -1.89
N GLY A 221 -1.56 -2.84 -2.34
CA GLY A 221 -0.64 -3.13 -3.44
C GLY A 221 0.84 -3.19 -3.05
N ALA A 222 1.17 -3.00 -1.77
CA ALA A 222 2.53 -3.02 -1.26
C ALA A 222 2.74 -4.04 -0.12
N THR A 223 4.01 -4.27 0.21
CA THR A 223 4.43 -5.02 1.40
C THR A 223 5.06 -4.05 2.41
N GLY A 224 5.09 -4.42 3.71
CA GLY A 224 5.64 -3.56 4.76
C GLY A 224 7.11 -3.21 4.49
N PHE A 225 7.87 -4.15 3.92
CA PHE A 225 9.25 -3.90 3.55
C PHE A 225 9.36 -2.87 2.41
N GLU A 226 8.58 -3.01 1.34
CA GLU A 226 8.55 -2.03 0.24
C GLU A 226 8.15 -0.63 0.73
N THR A 227 7.22 -0.53 1.69
CA THR A 227 6.71 0.75 2.20
C THR A 227 7.70 1.46 3.14
N PHE A 228 8.33 0.73 4.08
CA PHE A 228 9.00 1.37 5.22
C PHE A 228 10.51 1.12 5.30
N SER A 229 11.07 0.16 4.56
CA SER A 229 12.45 -0.30 4.79
C SER A 229 13.53 0.75 4.51
N THR A 230 13.23 1.78 3.72
CA THR A 230 14.18 2.85 3.36
C THR A 230 13.91 4.19 4.03
N THR A 231 12.80 4.30 4.77
CA THR A 231 12.39 5.53 5.48
C THR A 231 12.15 5.24 6.97
N VAL A 232 10.90 5.14 7.42
CA VAL A 232 10.54 5.00 8.84
C VAL A 232 11.21 3.78 9.48
N GLY A 233 11.17 2.62 8.80
CA GLY A 233 11.79 1.40 9.29
C GLY A 233 13.32 1.50 9.34
N LYS A 234 13.96 2.12 8.34
CA LYS A 234 15.40 2.38 8.32
C LYS A 234 15.82 3.19 9.55
N LEU A 235 15.11 4.27 9.85
CA LEU A 235 15.44 5.17 10.95
C LEU A 235 15.19 4.51 12.31
N LEU A 236 14.02 3.88 12.50
CA LEU A 236 13.67 3.21 13.76
C LEU A 236 14.64 2.07 14.09
N ALA A 237 15.15 1.34 13.10
CA ALA A 237 16.14 0.28 13.32
C ALA A 237 17.47 0.78 13.94
N THR A 238 17.76 2.08 13.83
CA THR A 238 18.95 2.71 14.44
C THR A 238 18.73 3.18 15.88
N THR A 239 17.47 3.21 16.34
CA THR A 239 17.12 3.64 17.70
C THR A 239 17.38 2.55 18.72
N ASP A 240 17.46 2.90 20.01
CA ASP A 240 17.61 1.96 21.12
C ASP A 240 16.26 1.49 21.71
N PHE A 241 15.14 2.08 21.30
CA PHE A 241 13.81 1.78 21.84
C PHE A 241 12.91 0.96 20.92
N ALA A 242 13.12 0.97 19.60
CA ALA A 242 12.25 0.30 18.63
C ALA A 242 12.97 -0.79 17.80
N ASP A 243 12.24 -1.85 17.48
CA ASP A 243 12.62 -2.91 16.56
C ASP A 243 11.55 -3.09 15.47
N PRO A 244 11.77 -2.58 14.25
CA PRO A 244 10.84 -2.76 13.14
C PRO A 244 10.68 -4.23 12.72
N VAL A 245 9.45 -4.65 12.48
CA VAL A 245 9.07 -5.93 11.87
C VAL A 245 8.04 -5.69 10.78
N TYR A 246 8.21 -6.28 9.60
CA TYR A 246 7.44 -5.92 8.41
C TYR A 246 6.38 -6.98 8.07
N LEU A 247 5.17 -6.53 7.73
CA LEU A 247 4.11 -7.41 7.26
C LEU A 247 4.12 -7.56 5.74
N ILE A 248 4.26 -8.79 5.28
CA ILE A 248 4.34 -9.18 3.88
C ILE A 248 3.07 -10.01 3.57
N ILE A 249 1.91 -9.36 3.66
CA ILE A 249 0.61 -10.02 3.53
C ILE A 249 0.43 -10.53 2.09
N PRO A 250 -0.04 -11.78 1.89
CA PRO A 250 -0.32 -12.33 0.56
C PRO A 250 -1.22 -11.42 -0.27
N GLY A 251 -1.04 -11.48 -1.60
CA GLY A 251 -1.77 -10.58 -2.51
C GLY A 251 -1.40 -9.10 -2.35
N ARG A 252 -0.45 -8.75 -1.47
CA ARG A 252 -0.03 -7.37 -1.17
C ARG A 252 -1.23 -6.49 -0.79
N LEU A 253 -2.05 -6.97 0.14
CA LEU A 253 -3.26 -6.27 0.62
C LEU A 253 -4.31 -5.97 -0.47
N MET A 254 -4.34 -6.72 -1.57
CA MET A 254 -5.38 -6.54 -2.61
C MET A 254 -6.58 -7.47 -2.44
N ASP A 255 -6.46 -8.51 -1.62
CA ASP A 255 -7.54 -9.45 -1.26
C ASP A 255 -8.47 -8.86 -0.17
N ASP A 256 -9.48 -9.63 0.26
CA ASP A 256 -10.48 -9.20 1.27
C ASP A 256 -9.81 -8.63 2.53
N VAL A 257 -10.10 -7.37 2.87
CA VAL A 257 -9.59 -6.63 4.04
C VAL A 257 -9.84 -7.40 5.34
N GLN A 258 -10.93 -8.16 5.43
CA GLN A 258 -11.25 -8.95 6.63
C GLN A 258 -10.30 -10.13 6.81
N VAL A 259 -9.73 -10.65 5.72
CA VAL A 259 -8.68 -11.68 5.72
C VAL A 259 -7.32 -11.04 5.94
N ASN A 260 -7.05 -9.88 5.33
CA ASN A 260 -5.81 -9.12 5.56
C ASN A 260 -5.64 -8.78 7.06
N ALA A 261 -6.72 -8.35 7.72
CA ALA A 261 -6.74 -8.07 9.15
C ALA A 261 -6.43 -9.29 10.04
N GLU A 262 -6.66 -10.52 9.57
CA GLU A 262 -6.25 -11.73 10.30
C GLU A 262 -4.72 -11.81 10.44
N PHE A 263 -3.97 -11.45 9.39
CA PHE A 263 -2.51 -11.41 9.44
C PHE A 263 -2.01 -10.38 10.46
N VAL A 264 -2.69 -9.24 10.55
CA VAL A 264 -2.37 -8.18 11.52
C VAL A 264 -2.68 -8.64 12.95
N ALA A 265 -3.91 -9.13 13.20
CA ALA A 265 -4.31 -9.64 14.51
C ALA A 265 -3.39 -10.77 15.00
N TYR A 266 -2.98 -11.63 14.07
CA TYR A 266 -2.02 -12.69 14.33
C TYR A 266 -0.64 -12.14 14.68
N ALA A 267 -0.09 -11.23 13.85
CA ALA A 267 1.25 -10.72 14.03
C ALA A 267 1.43 -9.91 15.32
N ILE A 268 0.42 -9.12 15.72
CA ILE A 268 0.43 -8.41 17.01
C ILE A 268 0.62 -9.41 18.16
N GLN A 269 -0.20 -10.45 18.19
CA GLN A 269 -0.18 -11.44 19.28
C GLN A 269 1.07 -12.33 19.22
N TYR A 270 1.48 -12.73 18.01
CA TYR A 270 2.71 -13.47 17.78
C TYR A 270 3.93 -12.69 18.30
N MET A 271 4.10 -11.44 17.89
CA MET A 271 5.24 -10.63 18.34
C MET A 271 5.20 -10.40 19.86
N ASN A 272 4.02 -10.17 20.43
CA ASN A 272 3.88 -10.06 21.89
C ASN A 272 4.33 -11.33 22.61
N VAL A 273 3.83 -12.49 22.18
CA VAL A 273 4.13 -13.79 22.80
C VAL A 273 5.60 -14.18 22.67
N MET A 274 6.19 -13.94 21.50
CA MET A 274 7.57 -14.34 21.20
C MET A 274 8.62 -13.43 21.81
N THR A 275 8.27 -12.16 22.10
CA THR A 275 9.21 -11.19 22.69
C THR A 275 8.91 -10.86 24.15
N ASN A 276 7.75 -11.27 24.66
CA ASN A 276 7.23 -10.86 25.97
C ASN A 276 7.19 -9.33 26.15
N ARG A 277 6.92 -8.59 25.06
CA ARG A 277 6.74 -7.14 25.04
C ARG A 277 5.47 -6.73 24.32
N ASN A 278 4.86 -5.63 24.75
CA ASN A 278 3.79 -5.02 23.99
C ASN A 278 4.34 -4.45 22.67
N VAL A 279 3.49 -4.42 21.66
CA VAL A 279 3.81 -4.09 20.27
C VAL A 279 3.28 -2.69 19.97
N ALA A 280 3.98 -1.91 19.16
CA ALA A 280 3.40 -0.73 18.53
C ALA A 280 3.10 -1.05 17.05
N ALA A 281 2.12 -0.38 16.45
CA ALA A 281 1.79 -0.54 15.04
C ALA A 281 1.96 0.78 14.31
N VAL A 282 2.90 0.83 13.36
CA VAL A 282 3.02 1.94 12.40
C VAL A 282 2.48 1.43 11.07
N THR A 283 1.54 2.16 10.50
CA THR A 283 0.81 1.69 9.32
C THR A 283 0.73 2.75 8.24
N TRP A 284 0.44 2.34 7.03
CA TRP A 284 0.19 3.24 5.92
C TRP A 284 -1.07 2.82 5.16
N SER A 285 -1.92 3.78 4.77
CA SER A 285 -3.08 3.51 3.91
C SER A 285 -3.99 2.41 4.50
N GLN A 286 -4.38 1.41 3.69
CA GLN A 286 -5.18 0.25 4.10
C GLN A 286 -4.66 -0.49 5.35
N GLY A 287 -3.36 -0.53 5.60
CA GLY A 287 -2.83 -1.18 6.81
C GLY A 287 -3.42 -0.60 8.10
N SER A 288 -3.88 0.65 8.03
CA SER A 288 -4.63 1.31 9.10
C SER A 288 -6.01 0.68 9.29
N LEU A 289 -6.74 0.41 8.21
CA LEU A 289 -8.01 -0.33 8.26
C LEU A 289 -7.81 -1.73 8.80
N ASP A 290 -6.75 -2.42 8.39
CA ASP A 290 -6.45 -3.78 8.84
C ASP A 290 -6.18 -3.81 10.35
N VAL A 291 -5.39 -2.87 10.88
CA VAL A 291 -5.15 -2.74 12.33
C VAL A 291 -6.42 -2.37 13.07
N GLN A 292 -7.20 -1.40 12.60
CA GLN A 292 -8.44 -0.99 13.27
C GLN A 292 -9.48 -2.13 13.27
N TRP A 293 -9.58 -2.90 12.19
CA TRP A 293 -10.40 -4.11 12.11
C TRP A 293 -9.91 -5.20 13.07
N ALA A 294 -8.59 -5.43 13.13
CA ALA A 294 -7.98 -6.37 14.07
C ALA A 294 -8.27 -5.97 15.53
N LEU A 295 -8.09 -4.69 15.89
CA LEU A 295 -8.40 -4.18 17.22
C LEU A 295 -9.89 -4.33 17.56
N LYS A 296 -10.78 -4.14 16.59
CA LYS A 296 -12.22 -4.32 16.78
C LYS A 296 -12.60 -5.78 17.05
N TYR A 297 -12.19 -6.71 16.20
CA TYR A 297 -12.70 -8.08 16.19
C TYR A 297 -11.80 -9.11 16.88
N TRP A 298 -10.57 -8.76 17.24
CA TRP A 298 -9.70 -9.53 18.15
C TRP A 298 -9.36 -8.68 19.39
N PRO A 299 -10.31 -8.46 20.31
CA PRO A 299 -10.12 -7.53 21.43
C PRO A 299 -8.93 -7.85 22.34
N SER A 300 -8.41 -9.09 22.33
CA SER A 300 -7.16 -9.43 23.03
C SER A 300 -5.98 -8.57 22.60
N THR A 301 -5.94 -8.14 21.33
CA THR A 301 -4.87 -7.30 20.76
C THR A 301 -4.76 -5.95 21.47
N ARG A 302 -5.89 -5.38 21.94
CA ARG A 302 -5.94 -4.06 22.60
C ARG A 302 -5.09 -3.98 23.86
N LYS A 303 -4.88 -5.12 24.55
CA LYS A 303 -4.08 -5.19 25.78
C LYS A 303 -2.58 -5.22 25.55
N VAL A 304 -2.17 -5.54 24.32
CA VAL A 304 -0.77 -5.77 23.95
C VAL A 304 -0.28 -4.81 22.88
N VAL A 305 -1.14 -3.91 22.39
CA VAL A 305 -0.74 -2.78 21.55
C VAL A 305 -0.58 -1.54 22.41
N THR A 306 0.59 -0.90 22.38
CA THR A 306 0.82 0.37 23.10
C THR A 306 0.33 1.56 22.29
N ASP A 307 0.62 1.56 20.99
CA ASP A 307 0.43 2.69 20.09
C ASP A 307 -0.01 2.20 18.72
N PHE A 308 -1.00 2.88 18.17
CA PHE A 308 -1.38 2.76 16.77
C PHE A 308 -1.09 4.09 16.06
N ILE A 309 -0.20 4.07 15.08
CA ILE A 309 0.31 5.27 14.40
C ILE A 309 0.05 5.14 12.90
N PRO A 310 -1.15 5.52 12.43
CA PRO A 310 -1.51 5.39 11.03
C PRO A 310 -1.10 6.61 10.20
N LEU A 311 -0.38 6.36 9.11
CA LEU A 311 0.04 7.35 8.12
C LEU A 311 -0.90 7.29 6.91
N SER A 312 -1.50 8.41 6.57
CA SER A 312 -2.54 8.51 5.53
C SER A 312 -3.65 7.45 5.65
N PRO A 313 -4.24 7.24 6.85
CA PRO A 313 -5.31 6.26 7.03
C PRO A 313 -6.58 6.61 6.25
N ASP A 314 -7.35 5.58 5.91
CA ASP A 314 -8.64 5.68 5.24
C ASP A 314 -9.77 5.03 6.05
N PHE A 315 -9.92 5.39 7.33
CA PHE A 315 -10.96 4.84 8.24
C PHE A 315 -12.42 5.05 7.78
N ARG A 316 -12.64 5.85 6.74
CA ARG A 316 -13.93 6.03 6.09
C ARG A 316 -13.93 5.63 4.61
N GLY A 317 -12.87 4.97 4.17
CA GLY A 317 -12.58 4.70 2.76
C GLY A 317 -12.28 5.98 1.98
N THR A 318 -12.35 5.90 0.67
CA THR A 318 -12.09 7.02 -0.23
C THR A 318 -13.20 7.18 -1.27
N LYS A 319 -13.47 8.45 -1.63
CA LYS A 319 -14.35 8.78 -2.75
C LYS A 319 -13.70 8.57 -4.12
N LEU A 320 -12.42 8.20 -4.17
CA LEU A 320 -11.67 8.04 -5.42
C LEU A 320 -11.45 6.57 -5.81
N ALA A 321 -11.94 5.61 -5.01
CA ALA A 321 -11.72 4.18 -5.23
C ALA A 321 -12.20 3.71 -6.63
N HIS A 322 -13.27 4.31 -7.15
CA HIS A 322 -13.82 3.96 -8.47
C HIS A 322 -12.84 4.23 -9.61
N LEU A 323 -11.90 5.16 -9.44
CA LEU A 323 -10.88 5.48 -10.45
C LEU A 323 -9.80 4.38 -10.60
N LEU A 324 -9.69 3.49 -9.61
CA LEU A 324 -8.79 2.33 -9.62
C LEU A 324 -9.50 1.05 -10.13
N CYS A 325 -10.76 1.17 -10.53
CA CYS A 325 -11.58 0.11 -11.09
C CYS A 325 -11.98 0.44 -12.53
N SER A 326 -12.52 -0.53 -13.25
CA SER A 326 -13.15 -0.28 -14.55
C SER A 326 -14.57 0.26 -14.30
N ALA A 327 -14.68 1.49 -13.80
CA ALA A 327 -15.94 2.06 -13.33
C ALA A 327 -16.16 3.46 -13.90
N LYS A 328 -17.39 3.75 -14.35
CA LYS A 328 -17.79 5.12 -14.71
C LYS A 328 -18.27 5.93 -13.49
N THR A 329 -18.74 5.24 -12.46
CA THR A 329 -19.26 5.82 -11.22
C THR A 329 -18.91 4.93 -10.02
N GLN A 330 -19.02 5.47 -8.80
CA GLN A 330 -18.91 4.70 -7.56
C GLN A 330 -19.97 3.59 -7.39
N ARG A 331 -21.06 3.63 -8.18
CA ARG A 331 -22.16 2.67 -8.08
C ARG A 331 -22.01 1.48 -9.03
N ASP A 332 -21.15 1.60 -10.03
CA ASP A 332 -20.96 0.63 -11.11
C ASP A 332 -19.50 0.16 -11.19
N MET A 333 -18.92 -0.12 -10.02
CA MET A 333 -17.55 -0.59 -9.90
C MET A 333 -17.43 -2.03 -10.39
N VAL A 334 -16.86 -2.21 -11.58
CA VAL A 334 -16.52 -3.54 -12.11
C VAL A 334 -15.00 -3.69 -12.26
N ALA A 335 -14.55 -4.93 -12.25
CA ALA A 335 -13.13 -5.30 -12.37
C ALA A 335 -12.21 -4.66 -11.31
N CYS A 336 -12.66 -4.56 -10.05
CA CYS A 336 -11.87 -4.09 -8.91
C CYS A 336 -11.04 -5.20 -8.28
N THR A 337 -10.03 -4.86 -7.47
CA THR A 337 -9.55 -5.80 -6.44
C THR A 337 -10.56 -5.81 -5.27
N PRO A 338 -10.68 -6.94 -4.53
CA PRO A 338 -11.52 -6.99 -3.34
C PRO A 338 -11.30 -5.82 -2.38
N ALA A 339 -10.03 -5.53 -2.04
CA ALA A 339 -9.70 -4.49 -1.08
C ALA A 339 -10.05 -3.08 -1.56
N VAL A 340 -9.83 -2.76 -2.84
CA VAL A 340 -10.19 -1.44 -3.39
C VAL A 340 -11.70 -1.23 -3.35
N TYR A 341 -12.49 -2.27 -3.64
CA TYR A 341 -13.93 -2.19 -3.51
C TYR A 341 -14.33 -1.88 -2.06
N GLN A 342 -13.75 -2.60 -1.10
CA GLN A 342 -14.02 -2.40 0.32
C GLN A 342 -13.55 -1.06 0.87
N GLN A 343 -12.52 -0.44 0.28
CA GLN A 343 -12.06 0.91 0.63
C GLN A 343 -12.90 2.02 -0.01
N THR A 344 -13.99 1.70 -0.72
CA THR A 344 -14.93 2.72 -1.21
C THR A 344 -15.57 3.46 -0.04
N TYR A 345 -15.74 4.78 -0.17
CA TYR A 345 -16.33 5.61 0.89
C TYR A 345 -17.70 5.08 1.34
N ASN A 346 -17.82 4.77 2.63
CA ASN A 346 -19.01 4.13 3.23
C ASN A 346 -19.44 2.80 2.55
N SER A 347 -18.52 2.00 2.04
CA SER A 347 -18.77 0.60 1.65
C SER A 347 -19.41 -0.22 2.79
N ARG A 348 -19.85 -1.46 2.53
CA ARG A 348 -20.39 -2.30 3.60
C ARG A 348 -19.33 -2.61 4.65
N LEU A 349 -18.08 -2.85 4.24
CA LEU A 349 -16.94 -3.04 5.14
C LEU A 349 -16.72 -1.80 6.00
N ILE A 350 -16.58 -0.61 5.39
CA ILE A 350 -16.35 0.63 6.14
C ILE A 350 -17.51 0.92 7.09
N SER A 351 -18.74 0.76 6.63
CA SER A 351 -19.93 0.93 7.49
C SER A 351 -19.92 -0.05 8.66
N THR A 352 -19.56 -1.31 8.40
CA THR A 352 -19.45 -2.35 9.43
C THR A 352 -18.32 -2.09 10.42
N LEU A 353 -17.15 -1.66 9.95
CA LEU A 353 -16.02 -1.26 10.80
C LEU A 353 -16.45 -0.13 11.74
N ARG A 354 -17.06 0.92 11.20
CA ARG A 354 -17.37 2.15 11.94
C ARG A 354 -18.53 2.00 12.94
N ARG A 355 -19.43 1.03 12.76
CA ARG A 355 -20.52 0.77 13.71
C ARG A 355 -20.00 0.36 15.08
N ASP A 356 -20.83 0.57 16.10
CA ASP A 356 -20.60 0.10 17.47
C ASP A 356 -19.23 0.52 18.05
N GLY A 357 -18.85 1.78 17.79
CA GLY A 357 -17.65 2.42 18.33
C GLY A 357 -16.35 2.18 17.55
N GLY A 358 -16.39 1.46 16.42
CA GLY A 358 -15.18 1.24 15.61
C GLY A 358 -14.72 2.44 14.80
N ASP A 359 -15.47 3.54 14.81
CA ASP A 359 -15.00 4.87 14.36
C ASP A 359 -14.23 5.66 15.43
N SER A 360 -14.02 5.05 16.60
CA SER A 360 -13.15 5.55 17.66
C SER A 360 -11.96 4.62 17.91
N ALA A 361 -10.87 5.20 18.39
CA ALA A 361 -9.65 4.47 18.70
C ALA A 361 -9.88 3.44 19.82
N TYR A 362 -9.23 2.28 19.70
CA TYR A 362 -9.25 1.22 20.73
C TYR A 362 -8.01 1.20 21.63
N VAL A 363 -6.95 1.91 21.22
CA VAL A 363 -5.65 2.09 21.90
C VAL A 363 -5.15 3.52 21.60
N PRO A 364 -4.16 4.06 22.32
CA PRO A 364 -3.55 5.35 21.97
C PRO A 364 -3.27 5.45 20.47
N THR A 365 -3.86 6.44 19.79
CA THR A 365 -3.80 6.53 18.32
C THR A 365 -3.33 7.89 17.83
N THR A 366 -2.30 7.89 16.98
CA THR A 366 -1.71 9.10 16.37
C THR A 366 -1.85 9.06 14.86
N THR A 367 -2.87 9.71 14.31
CA THR A 367 -3.07 9.78 12.85
C THR A 367 -2.26 10.93 12.28
N VAL A 368 -1.62 10.69 11.12
CA VAL A 368 -0.91 11.72 10.36
C VAL A 368 -1.37 11.64 8.92
N TYR A 369 -1.87 12.74 8.36
CA TYR A 369 -2.43 12.77 7.00
C TYR A 369 -2.27 14.13 6.35
N SER A 370 -2.52 14.19 5.04
CA SER A 370 -2.33 15.38 4.21
C SER A 370 -3.61 15.73 3.46
N GLN A 371 -3.89 17.02 3.30
CA GLN A 371 -5.00 17.47 2.46
C GLN A 371 -4.74 17.23 0.96
N TYR A 372 -3.47 17.06 0.57
CA TYR A 372 -3.03 16.84 -0.80
C TYR A 372 -3.01 15.36 -1.21
N ASP A 373 -3.46 14.47 -0.32
CA ASP A 373 -3.59 13.04 -0.58
C ASP A 373 -4.43 12.78 -1.85
N GLU A 374 -3.82 12.21 -2.87
CA GLU A 374 -4.38 11.99 -4.19
C GLU A 374 -5.14 10.66 -4.31
N VAL A 375 -5.08 9.81 -3.29
CA VAL A 375 -5.75 8.50 -3.25
C VAL A 375 -6.93 8.52 -2.30
N VAL A 376 -6.77 9.08 -1.10
CA VAL A 376 -7.76 9.11 -0.04
C VAL A 376 -8.37 10.49 0.04
N GLN A 377 -9.66 10.59 -0.25
CA GLN A 377 -10.42 11.84 -0.09
C GLN A 377 -11.83 11.58 0.46
N PRO A 378 -12.38 12.47 1.30
CA PRO A 378 -11.78 13.72 1.79
C PRO A 378 -10.71 13.51 2.88
N GLN A 379 -9.72 14.40 2.99
CA GLN A 379 -8.71 14.42 4.07
C GLN A 379 -8.68 15.73 4.88
N THR A 380 -9.77 16.50 4.87
CA THR A 380 -9.87 17.77 5.60
C THR A 380 -11.06 17.82 6.57
N GLY A 381 -10.87 18.56 7.66
CA GLY A 381 -11.86 18.73 8.72
C GLY A 381 -12.26 17.42 9.41
N ARG A 382 -13.34 17.46 10.20
CA ARG A 382 -13.86 16.28 10.93
C ARG A 382 -14.45 15.21 10.01
N GLY A 383 -14.60 15.51 8.72
CA GLY A 383 -15.05 14.58 7.70
C GLY A 383 -13.91 13.80 7.03
N ALA A 384 -12.65 14.14 7.33
CA ALA A 384 -11.46 13.47 6.81
C ALA A 384 -11.53 11.96 7.06
N SER A 385 -11.10 11.17 6.08
CA SER A 385 -11.07 9.72 6.21
C SER A 385 -10.04 9.27 7.24
N GLY A 386 -8.94 10.01 7.37
CA GLY A 386 -7.93 9.75 8.38
C GLY A 386 -8.25 10.21 9.80
N PHE A 387 -9.41 10.86 10.01
CA PHE A 387 -9.85 11.28 11.33
C PHE A 387 -10.44 10.09 12.12
N ILE A 388 -10.00 9.91 13.36
CA ILE A 388 -10.54 8.92 14.30
C ILE A 388 -11.04 9.57 15.60
N GLY A 389 -12.14 9.06 16.15
CA GLY A 389 -12.72 9.53 17.42
C GLY A 389 -12.05 8.91 18.65
N ASP A 390 -12.40 9.41 19.84
CA ASP A 390 -11.88 8.90 21.14
C ASP A 390 -13.02 8.60 22.13
N ALA A 391 -14.09 7.94 21.68
CA ALA A 391 -15.19 7.58 22.56
C ALA A 391 -14.78 6.60 23.70
N ASN A 392 -13.66 5.89 23.53
CA ASN A 392 -13.12 4.96 24.52
C ASN A 392 -12.17 5.62 25.54
N GLY A 393 -11.81 6.90 25.36
CA GLY A 393 -10.92 7.63 26.28
C GLY A 393 -9.51 7.06 26.34
N VAL A 394 -9.00 6.52 25.22
CA VAL A 394 -7.67 5.92 25.10
C VAL A 394 -6.60 6.94 24.69
N GLY A 395 -7.02 8.14 24.30
CA GLY A 395 -6.15 9.20 23.80
C GLY A 395 -6.00 9.14 22.28
N VAL A 396 -6.31 10.25 21.61
CA VAL A 396 -6.15 10.40 20.17
C VAL A 396 -5.49 11.72 19.81
N SER A 397 -4.56 11.67 18.86
CA SER A 397 -3.93 12.81 18.21
C SER A 397 -4.17 12.74 16.70
N ASN A 398 -4.99 13.64 16.14
CA ASN A 398 -5.26 13.70 14.70
C ASN A 398 -4.45 14.85 14.08
N ASN A 399 -3.46 14.52 13.23
CA ASN A 399 -2.47 15.48 12.73
C ASN A 399 -2.60 15.66 11.21
N LEU A 400 -3.38 16.65 10.80
CA LEU A 400 -3.36 17.14 9.42
C LEU A 400 -2.12 18.02 9.22
N LEU A 401 -1.15 17.57 8.41
CA LEU A 401 0.15 18.23 8.21
C LEU A 401 0.02 19.75 7.93
N GLN A 402 -0.95 20.12 7.10
CA GLN A 402 -1.17 21.52 6.71
C GLN A 402 -1.76 22.40 7.83
N GLU A 403 -2.41 21.81 8.82
CA GLU A 403 -2.87 22.53 10.01
C GLU A 403 -1.78 22.58 11.07
N VAL A 404 -1.12 21.44 11.36
CA VAL A 404 -0.14 21.38 12.44
C VAL A 404 1.15 22.15 12.14
N CYS A 405 1.58 22.18 10.88
CA CYS A 405 2.81 22.84 10.43
C CYS A 405 2.54 24.10 9.58
N GLN A 406 1.41 24.76 9.78
CA GLN A 406 0.96 25.89 8.97
C GLN A 406 2.07 26.92 8.70
N GLY A 407 2.31 27.19 7.41
CA GLY A 407 3.29 28.18 6.95
C GLY A 407 4.75 27.71 6.97
N GLN A 408 5.02 26.43 7.23
CA GLN A 408 6.36 25.85 7.21
C GLN A 408 6.46 24.69 6.21
N GLU A 409 7.68 24.17 5.99
CA GLU A 409 7.95 23.09 5.04
C GLU A 409 7.16 21.80 5.33
N GLY A 410 6.94 21.49 6.62
CA GLY A 410 6.14 20.35 7.07
C GLY A 410 4.66 20.40 6.66
N ALA A 411 4.16 21.56 6.22
CA ALA A 411 2.85 21.71 5.58
C ALA A 411 2.90 21.56 4.04
N GLY A 412 4.00 21.05 3.50
CA GLY A 412 4.25 20.88 2.07
C GLY A 412 3.21 20.01 1.35
N GLY A 413 3.40 19.88 0.04
CA GLY A 413 2.55 19.10 -0.87
C GLY A 413 2.73 17.59 -0.74
N PHE A 414 2.63 17.05 0.48
CA PHE A 414 2.75 15.61 0.71
C PHE A 414 1.56 14.86 0.10
N LEU A 415 1.84 14.02 -0.88
CA LEU A 415 0.91 13.04 -1.45
C LEU A 415 0.64 11.89 -0.46
N HIS A 416 -0.17 10.90 -0.86
CA HIS A 416 -0.63 9.80 0.00
C HIS A 416 0.53 9.02 0.64
N GLU A 417 1.48 8.57 -0.18
CA GLU A 417 2.77 7.99 0.17
C GLU A 417 3.74 9.02 0.74
N GLY A 418 3.58 10.29 0.35
CA GLY A 418 4.47 11.37 0.74
C GLY A 418 4.56 11.59 2.25
N VAL A 419 3.48 11.29 2.98
CA VAL A 419 3.46 11.35 4.44
C VAL A 419 4.51 10.42 5.09
N ILE A 420 4.92 9.32 4.43
CA ILE A 420 5.90 8.36 4.95
C ILE A 420 7.29 9.00 5.13
N TYR A 421 7.69 9.91 4.25
CA TYR A 421 8.98 10.59 4.35
C TYR A 421 8.90 11.97 5.02
N SER A 422 7.74 12.37 5.55
CA SER A 422 7.57 13.64 6.24
C SER A 422 8.38 13.67 7.55
N ALA A 423 9.16 14.75 7.74
CA ALA A 423 9.91 14.98 8.98
C ALA A 423 8.99 15.00 10.20
N THR A 424 7.82 15.63 10.06
CA THR A 424 6.84 15.76 11.14
C THR A 424 6.14 14.43 11.42
N ALA A 425 5.80 13.65 10.39
CA ALA A 425 5.24 12.32 10.60
C ALA A 425 6.22 11.41 11.36
N TYR A 426 7.49 11.38 10.96
CA TYR A 426 8.51 10.60 11.66
C TYR A 426 8.70 11.07 13.11
N ALA A 427 8.68 12.38 13.36
CA ALA A 427 8.80 12.91 14.71
C ALA A 427 7.62 12.51 15.60
N LEU A 428 6.39 12.55 15.07
CA LEU A 428 5.19 12.08 15.77
C LEU A 428 5.26 10.56 16.04
N ILE A 429 5.79 9.76 15.12
CA ILE A 429 6.04 8.33 15.36
C ILE A 429 6.99 8.15 16.54
N VAL A 430 8.14 8.82 16.54
CA VAL A 430 9.12 8.72 17.64
C VAL A 430 8.52 9.20 18.95
N ASP A 431 7.76 10.29 18.94
CA ASP A 431 7.13 10.85 20.13
C ASP A 431 6.11 9.90 20.76
N ALA A 432 5.22 9.30 19.96
CA ALA A 432 4.28 8.27 20.43
C ALA A 432 5.01 7.05 21.03
N LEU A 433 6.06 6.56 20.37
CA LEU A 433 6.81 5.38 20.84
C LEU A 433 7.62 5.61 22.11
N THR A 434 7.80 6.86 22.55
CA THR A 434 8.68 7.23 23.68
C THR A 434 7.96 7.93 24.82
N HIS A 435 6.63 8.11 24.72
CA HIS A 435 5.80 8.75 25.74
C HIS A 435 4.51 7.95 25.97
N ASP A 436 3.90 8.15 27.13
CA ASP A 436 2.57 7.57 27.39
C ASP A 436 1.49 8.32 26.59
N GLY A 437 0.63 7.55 25.91
CA GLY A 437 -0.46 8.09 25.10
C GLY A 437 -0.03 8.45 23.68
N PRO A 438 -0.93 9.04 22.86
CA PRO A 438 -0.59 9.40 21.50
C PRO A 438 0.45 10.53 21.45
N ALA A 439 1.03 10.75 20.27
CA ALA A 439 2.00 11.82 20.07
C ALA A 439 1.39 13.20 20.31
N ASP A 440 2.22 14.10 20.83
CA ASP A 440 1.89 15.49 21.05
C ASP A 440 2.67 16.37 20.06
N ILE A 441 1.93 17.05 19.19
CA ILE A 441 2.51 17.96 18.22
C ILE A 441 3.37 19.05 18.88
N GLU A 442 3.03 19.51 20.10
CA GLU A 442 3.82 20.55 20.77
C GLU A 442 5.23 20.09 21.14
N ARG A 443 5.44 18.78 21.40
CA ARG A 443 6.77 18.22 21.69
C ARG A 443 7.66 18.15 20.45
N VAL A 444 7.06 18.09 19.26
CA VAL A 444 7.78 17.91 18.00
C VAL A 444 7.64 19.06 17.00
N ARG A 445 6.94 20.15 17.37
CA ARG A 445 6.64 21.29 16.49
C ARG A 445 7.87 21.89 15.79
N GLY A 446 9.07 21.74 16.35
CA GLY A 446 10.33 22.15 15.73
C GLY A 446 10.63 21.45 14.40
N THR A 447 10.04 20.27 14.14
CA THR A 447 10.24 19.52 12.89
C THR A 447 9.44 20.04 11.71
N CYS A 448 8.50 20.96 11.96
CA CYS A 448 7.72 21.58 10.88
C CYS A 448 8.59 22.40 9.92
N SER A 449 9.80 22.77 10.31
CA SER A 449 10.75 23.51 9.47
C SER A 449 11.51 22.63 8.47
N GLN A 450 11.31 21.31 8.47
CA GLN A 450 11.92 20.39 7.52
C GLN A 450 10.88 19.60 6.73
N THR A 451 11.23 19.29 5.49
CA THR A 451 10.43 18.38 4.64
C THR A 451 10.65 16.91 5.01
N THR A 452 11.91 16.47 5.12
CA THR A 452 12.29 15.08 5.44
C THR A 452 13.07 14.99 6.76
N PRO A 453 12.98 13.88 7.51
CA PRO A 453 13.78 13.69 8.71
C PRO A 453 15.25 13.45 8.35
N ALA A 454 16.15 13.74 9.28
CA ALA A 454 17.57 13.43 9.11
C ALA A 454 17.79 11.93 8.85
N GLY A 455 18.58 11.59 7.83
CA GLY A 455 18.85 10.21 7.41
C GLY A 455 17.98 9.69 6.24
N VAL A 456 16.96 10.46 5.84
CA VAL A 456 16.22 10.27 4.58
C VAL A 456 16.86 11.11 3.49
N MET A 457 17.29 10.45 2.42
CA MET A 457 17.99 11.04 1.27
C MET A 457 17.04 11.22 0.07
N ASP A 458 17.47 11.97 -0.95
CA ASP A 458 16.71 12.15 -2.19
C ASP A 458 16.30 10.81 -2.84
N ALA A 459 17.20 9.82 -2.80
CA ALA A 459 16.92 8.48 -3.34
C ALA A 459 15.85 7.72 -2.54
N ASP A 460 15.75 7.95 -1.23
CA ASP A 460 14.72 7.32 -0.39
C ASP A 460 13.34 7.93 -0.74
N VAL A 461 13.27 9.26 -0.94
CA VAL A 461 12.05 9.96 -1.39
C VAL A 461 11.64 9.47 -2.78
N LEU A 462 12.58 9.41 -3.72
CA LEU A 462 12.34 8.92 -5.07
C LEU A 462 11.75 7.50 -5.06
N GLN A 463 12.24 6.63 -4.18
CA GLN A 463 11.74 5.26 -4.06
C GLN A 463 10.32 5.21 -3.51
N VAL A 464 9.98 6.03 -2.51
CA VAL A 464 8.62 6.12 -1.98
C VAL A 464 7.65 6.60 -3.07
N GLU A 465 7.99 7.65 -3.80
CA GLU A 465 7.16 8.16 -4.91
C GLU A 465 7.04 7.13 -6.05
N ALA A 466 8.14 6.43 -6.38
CA ALA A 466 8.12 5.37 -7.38
C ALA A 466 7.28 4.14 -6.96
N LEU A 467 6.98 3.97 -5.67
CA LEU A 467 6.10 2.91 -5.19
C LEU A 467 4.70 3.03 -5.79
N MET A 468 4.23 4.25 -6.06
CA MET A 468 2.90 4.46 -6.67
C MET A 468 2.81 3.90 -8.08
N VAL A 469 3.89 3.96 -8.87
CA VAL A 469 3.94 3.32 -10.19
C VAL A 469 3.70 1.81 -10.06
N VAL A 470 4.38 1.18 -9.10
CA VAL A 470 4.30 -0.26 -8.85
C VAL A 470 2.94 -0.67 -8.32
N ILE A 471 2.38 0.09 -7.37
CA ILE A 471 1.04 -0.16 -6.81
C ILE A 471 -0.01 -0.07 -7.90
N LEU A 472 0.00 1.00 -8.71
CA LEU A 472 -0.99 1.19 -9.77
C LEU A 472 -0.89 0.09 -10.83
N PHE A 473 0.32 -0.29 -11.23
CA PHE A 473 0.53 -1.45 -12.12
C PHE A 473 -0.06 -2.75 -11.54
N ARG A 474 0.22 -3.04 -10.27
CA ARG A 474 -0.27 -4.25 -9.59
C ARG A 474 -1.80 -4.24 -9.49
N LEU A 475 -2.40 -3.11 -9.10
CA LEU A 475 -3.84 -2.94 -9.04
C LEU A 475 -4.49 -3.19 -10.40
N LEU A 476 -3.96 -2.60 -11.47
CA LEU A 476 -4.50 -2.73 -12.82
C LEU A 476 -4.36 -4.15 -13.38
N THR A 477 -3.30 -4.87 -13.02
CA THR A 477 -2.99 -6.22 -13.53
C THR A 477 -3.38 -7.37 -12.60
N PHE A 478 -4.01 -7.06 -11.45
CA PHE A 478 -4.45 -8.04 -10.46
C PHE A 478 -5.55 -8.95 -10.99
N THR A 479 -5.49 -10.22 -10.63
CA THR A 479 -6.51 -11.23 -10.97
C THR A 479 -6.65 -12.23 -9.81
N PRO A 480 -7.87 -12.70 -9.48
CA PRO A 480 -9.14 -12.37 -10.12
C PRO A 480 -9.67 -10.99 -9.69
N LYS A 481 -10.39 -10.31 -10.59
CA LYS A 481 -11.13 -9.10 -10.23
C LYS A 481 -12.51 -9.46 -9.67
N VAL A 482 -13.13 -8.50 -8.98
CA VAL A 482 -14.49 -8.62 -8.45
C VAL A 482 -15.42 -7.54 -9.02
N THR A 483 -16.71 -7.87 -9.09
CA THR A 483 -17.80 -6.96 -9.52
C THR A 483 -18.71 -6.52 -8.37
N ALA A 484 -18.50 -7.09 -7.19
CA ALA A 484 -19.20 -6.73 -5.97
C ALA A 484 -18.23 -6.79 -4.80
N GLU A 485 -18.50 -5.96 -3.78
CA GLU A 485 -17.80 -6.04 -2.51
C GLU A 485 -17.91 -7.46 -1.92
N PRO A 486 -16.83 -8.03 -1.36
CA PRO A 486 -16.91 -9.27 -0.59
C PRO A 486 -17.99 -9.22 0.49
N ALA A 487 -18.52 -10.40 0.85
CA ALA A 487 -19.49 -10.51 1.93
C ALA A 487 -18.82 -10.22 3.29
N ILE A 488 -19.56 -9.59 4.20
CA ILE A 488 -19.11 -9.41 5.58
C ILE A 488 -19.05 -10.79 6.25
N LYS A 489 -17.96 -11.08 6.96
CA LYS A 489 -17.77 -12.31 7.72
C LYS A 489 -18.78 -12.38 8.87
N ASP A 490 -19.23 -13.60 9.19
CA ASP A 490 -20.29 -13.83 10.18
C ASP A 490 -20.01 -13.21 11.56
N TYR A 491 -18.75 -13.12 11.98
CA TYR A 491 -18.39 -12.51 13.27
C TYR A 491 -18.59 -10.98 13.32
N ALA A 492 -18.78 -10.34 12.17
CA ALA A 492 -18.92 -8.90 11.99
C ALA A 492 -20.28 -8.49 11.42
N ALA A 493 -21.13 -9.47 11.06
CA ALA A 493 -22.40 -9.27 10.36
C ALA A 493 -23.55 -8.79 11.24
#